data_AF-A0A2D9TEX6-F1
#
_entry.id   AF-A0A2D9TEX6-F1
#
_cell.length_a   1.000
_cell.length_b   1.000
_cell.length_c   1.000
_cell.angle_alpha   90.00
_cell.angle_beta   90.00
_cell.angle_gamma   90.00
#
_symmetry.space_group_name_H-M   'P 1'
#
loop_
_entity.id
_entity.type
_entity.pdbx_description
1 polymer ?
#
loop_
_entity_poly.entity_id
_entity_poly.type
_entity_poly.pdbx_seq_one_letter_code
_entity_poly.pdbx_strand_id
1 'polypeptide(L)'
;MTPRLALPLLLGLASACASTPDPEPVEPVASTGGETETAVTEPVHPLRTTIPVPVPQPAVAREDLSEPLQETWTGIEEVVALRPPDGPVEPTGEAIRAWAEGPFMDWVTARRTATLEVGQVARGIPEEPVYERALGAALFGYALEDFAADIRSSPVPDSITSDPELLQIYVAALTEMLRPFALEAASNYAHCQQRLVTLGDESEWVPWRAYCVDRGREVIEVYQLQPATPPAGEGTADPTDAAPGEPTDAASAAPGEV
;
A
#
# COMPACT_ATOMS: atom_id res chain seq x y z
N MET A 1 -11.48 -21.78 16.04
CA MET A 1 -12.34 -20.58 16.21
C MET A 1 -11.52 -19.38 15.77
N THR A 2 -11.59 -19.03 14.50
CA THR A 2 -10.79 -17.97 13.88
C THR A 2 -11.48 -16.63 14.10
N PRO A 3 -10.79 -15.59 14.59
CA PRO A 3 -11.40 -14.27 14.76
C PRO A 3 -11.70 -13.67 13.39
N ARG A 4 -12.98 -13.37 13.13
CA ARG A 4 -13.41 -12.54 12.00
C ARG A 4 -12.87 -11.13 12.24
N LEU A 5 -11.84 -10.74 11.49
CA LEU A 5 -11.49 -9.34 11.29
C LEU A 5 -12.64 -8.68 10.55
N ALA A 6 -13.56 -8.06 11.29
CA ALA A 6 -14.57 -7.18 10.74
C ALA A 6 -13.86 -5.90 10.27
N LEU A 7 -13.80 -5.73 8.95
CA LEU A 7 -13.43 -4.45 8.35
C LEU A 7 -14.52 -3.44 8.74
N PRO A 8 -14.21 -2.36 9.48
CA PRO A 8 -15.22 -1.38 9.83
C PRO A 8 -15.61 -0.64 8.54
N LEU A 9 -16.82 -0.94 8.05
CA LEU A 9 -17.50 -0.15 7.04
C LEU A 9 -17.70 1.26 7.62
N LEU A 10 -16.84 2.21 7.23
CA LEU A 10 -17.06 3.64 7.45
C LEU A 10 -18.15 4.11 6.46
N LEU A 11 -19.39 3.75 6.77
CA LEU A 11 -20.60 4.22 6.10
C LEU A 11 -21.55 4.70 7.17
N GLY A 12 -21.35 5.94 7.59
CA GLY A 12 -22.19 6.53 8.60
C GLY A 12 -21.79 7.96 8.90
N LEU A 13 -22.19 8.89 8.03
CA LEU A 13 -22.52 10.28 8.38
C LEU A 13 -23.46 10.85 7.31
N ALA A 14 -24.38 11.72 7.77
CA ALA A 14 -25.43 12.44 7.03
C ALA A 14 -26.78 11.73 6.79
N SER A 15 -27.48 11.43 7.89
CA SER A 15 -28.94 11.60 7.92
C SER A 15 -29.28 12.55 9.08
N ALA A 16 -29.39 13.83 8.76
CA ALA A 16 -29.99 14.85 9.61
C ALA A 16 -30.97 15.65 8.75
N CYS A 17 -32.25 15.41 8.99
CA CYS A 17 -33.34 16.22 8.46
C CYS A 17 -33.24 17.65 9.01
N ALA A 18 -33.19 18.64 8.12
CA ALA A 18 -33.62 20.00 8.43
C ALA A 18 -34.30 20.59 7.20
N SER A 19 -35.63 20.67 7.25
CA SER A 19 -36.44 21.45 6.30
C SER A 19 -36.06 22.92 6.44
N THR A 20 -35.63 23.54 5.34
CA THR A 20 -35.36 24.99 5.27
C THR A 20 -36.34 25.60 4.26
N PRO A 21 -36.97 26.75 4.56
CA PRO A 21 -38.03 27.33 3.73
C PRO A 21 -37.50 27.97 2.43
N ASP A 22 -38.41 28.05 1.45
CA ASP A 22 -38.27 28.67 0.14
C ASP A 22 -37.50 30.01 0.14
N PRO A 23 -36.46 30.19 -0.69
CA PRO A 23 -35.91 31.50 -0.96
C PRO A 23 -36.72 32.22 -2.06
N GLU A 24 -37.13 33.46 -1.76
CA GLU A 24 -37.73 34.40 -2.71
C GLU A 24 -36.79 34.70 -3.91
N PRO A 25 -37.33 35.03 -5.09
CA PRO A 25 -36.54 35.27 -6.29
C PRO A 25 -35.82 36.62 -6.20
N VAL A 26 -34.49 36.60 -6.16
CA VAL A 26 -33.64 37.80 -6.27
C VAL A 26 -33.26 38.00 -7.75
N GLU A 27 -33.55 39.19 -8.28
CA GLU A 27 -33.21 39.60 -9.64
C GLU A 27 -31.69 39.66 -9.86
N PRO A 28 -31.19 39.33 -11.08
CA PRO A 28 -29.76 39.33 -11.35
C PRO A 28 -29.22 40.75 -11.55
N VAL A 29 -28.28 41.16 -10.69
CA VAL A 29 -27.41 42.30 -10.96
C VAL A 29 -26.26 41.82 -11.84
N ALA A 30 -26.16 42.38 -13.04
CA ALA A 30 -25.06 42.17 -13.96
C ALA A 30 -23.74 42.64 -13.31
N SER A 31 -22.76 41.75 -13.22
CA SER A 31 -21.36 42.09 -12.96
C SER A 31 -20.49 41.56 -14.09
N THR A 32 -19.77 42.48 -14.70
CA THR A 32 -18.89 42.31 -15.87
C THR A 32 -17.44 42.32 -15.38
N GLY A 33 -16.63 41.39 -15.89
CA GLY A 33 -15.18 41.32 -15.66
C GLY A 33 -14.82 40.09 -14.84
N GLY A 34 -14.19 39.03 -15.35
CA GLY A 34 -13.30 38.95 -16.51
C GLY A 34 -11.88 38.76 -16.00
N GLU A 35 -11.59 37.56 -15.50
CA GLU A 35 -10.26 36.96 -15.43
C GLU A 35 -10.47 35.46 -15.13
N THR A 36 -10.65 34.68 -16.20
CA THR A 36 -10.56 33.22 -16.13
C THR A 36 -9.10 32.86 -15.92
N GLU A 37 -8.69 32.80 -14.67
CA GLU A 37 -7.53 32.03 -14.25
C GLU A 37 -7.80 30.59 -14.69
N THR A 38 -7.13 30.18 -15.77
CA THR A 38 -7.24 28.83 -16.29
C THR A 38 -6.48 27.97 -15.31
N ALA A 39 -7.17 27.52 -14.25
CA ALA A 39 -6.67 26.48 -13.39
C ALA A 39 -6.33 25.30 -14.30
N VAL A 40 -5.04 25.05 -14.47
CA VAL A 40 -4.54 23.85 -15.12
C VAL A 40 -4.94 22.73 -14.18
N THR A 41 -6.12 22.15 -14.40
CA THR A 41 -6.52 20.91 -13.76
C THR A 41 -5.50 19.89 -14.24
N GLU A 42 -4.51 19.56 -13.39
CA GLU A 42 -3.68 18.40 -13.63
C GLU A 42 -4.64 17.23 -13.91
N PRO A 43 -4.47 16.53 -15.04
CA PRO A 43 -5.36 15.44 -15.37
C PRO A 43 -5.29 14.45 -14.22
N VAL A 44 -6.45 14.17 -13.61
CA VAL A 44 -6.63 13.13 -12.59
C VAL A 44 -5.95 11.89 -13.13
N HIS A 45 -4.76 11.58 -12.59
CA HIS A 45 -3.95 10.49 -13.11
C HIS A 45 -4.80 9.22 -13.09
N PRO A 46 -4.96 8.52 -14.22
CA PRO A 46 -5.59 7.21 -14.19
C PRO A 46 -4.82 6.39 -13.16
N LEU A 47 -5.52 5.90 -12.14
CA LEU A 47 -4.97 5.12 -11.04
C LEU A 47 -4.49 3.78 -11.61
N ARG A 48 -3.32 3.79 -12.27
CA ARG A 48 -2.62 2.70 -12.97
C ARG A 48 -3.39 1.96 -14.08
N THR A 49 -2.62 1.45 -15.03
CA THR A 49 -3.07 0.49 -16.05
C THR A 49 -3.10 -0.92 -15.45
N THR A 50 -4.12 -1.73 -15.77
CA THR A 50 -4.34 -3.11 -15.31
C THR A 50 -3.33 -4.14 -15.84
N ILE A 51 -2.18 -3.71 -16.35
CA ILE A 51 -1.14 -4.58 -16.92
C ILE A 51 -0.26 -5.07 -15.76
N PRO A 52 -0.16 -6.39 -15.52
CA PRO A 52 0.70 -6.92 -14.47
C PRO A 52 2.17 -6.51 -14.69
N VAL A 53 2.88 -6.27 -13.59
CA VAL A 53 4.30 -5.91 -13.63
C VAL A 53 5.08 -7.10 -14.22
N PRO A 54 5.96 -6.87 -15.23
CA PRO A 54 6.77 -7.95 -15.77
C PRO A 54 7.72 -8.54 -14.71
N VAL A 55 7.61 -9.85 -14.48
CA VAL A 55 8.50 -10.59 -13.58
C VAL A 55 9.71 -11.10 -14.39
N PRO A 56 10.95 -10.93 -13.90
CA PRO A 56 12.14 -11.47 -14.57
C PRO A 56 12.07 -13.00 -14.70
N GLN A 57 12.64 -13.55 -15.77
CA GLN A 57 12.83 -14.99 -15.85
C GLN A 57 13.90 -15.45 -14.86
N PRO A 58 13.82 -16.70 -14.34
CA PRO A 58 14.88 -17.25 -13.52
C PRO A 58 16.15 -17.45 -14.36
N ALA A 59 17.33 -17.37 -13.72
CA ALA A 59 18.60 -17.57 -14.41
C ALA A 59 18.83 -19.05 -14.81
N VAL A 60 18.19 -19.96 -14.07
CA VAL A 60 18.13 -21.40 -14.35
C VAL A 60 16.72 -21.81 -14.80
N ALA A 61 16.58 -23.00 -15.39
CA ALA A 61 15.27 -23.51 -15.79
C ALA A 61 14.37 -23.75 -14.57
N ARG A 62 13.06 -23.60 -14.73
CA ARG A 62 12.11 -23.67 -13.61
C ARG A 62 12.07 -25.07 -13.00
N GLU A 63 12.19 -26.10 -13.83
CA GLU A 63 12.27 -27.50 -13.43
C GLU A 63 13.50 -27.84 -12.59
N ASP A 64 14.56 -27.00 -12.64
CA ASP A 64 15.79 -27.16 -11.86
C ASP A 64 15.71 -26.48 -10.48
N LEU A 65 14.66 -25.70 -10.20
CA LEU A 65 14.42 -25.07 -8.89
C LEU A 65 13.85 -26.10 -7.90
N SER A 66 13.94 -25.85 -6.59
CA SER A 66 13.25 -26.71 -5.63
C SER A 66 11.73 -26.74 -5.84
N GLU A 67 11.12 -27.89 -5.53
CA GLU A 67 9.67 -28.11 -5.62
C GLU A 67 8.85 -27.01 -4.90
N PRO A 68 9.17 -26.58 -3.67
CA PRO A 68 8.44 -25.48 -3.02
C PRO A 68 8.50 -24.15 -3.79
N LEU A 69 9.62 -23.84 -4.45
CA LEU A 69 9.72 -22.63 -5.27
C LEU A 69 8.95 -22.76 -6.58
N GLN A 70 8.96 -23.94 -7.22
CA GLN A 70 8.14 -24.21 -8.40
C GLN A 70 6.65 -24.07 -8.09
N GLU A 71 6.19 -24.67 -6.99
CA GLU A 71 4.82 -24.58 -6.50
C GLU A 71 4.45 -23.13 -6.16
N THR A 72 5.32 -22.41 -5.45
CA THR A 72 5.11 -20.99 -5.14
C THR A 72 4.95 -20.19 -6.43
N TRP A 73 5.83 -20.39 -7.41
CA TRP A 73 5.76 -19.67 -8.67
C TRP A 73 4.44 -19.94 -9.40
N THR A 74 4.02 -21.20 -9.50
CA THR A 74 2.76 -21.57 -10.17
C THR A 74 1.57 -20.95 -9.44
N GLY A 75 1.57 -21.06 -8.11
CA GLY A 75 0.55 -20.45 -7.27
C GLY A 75 0.48 -18.94 -7.45
N ILE A 76 1.61 -18.24 -7.57
CA ILE A 76 1.62 -16.79 -7.83
C ILE A 76 1.07 -16.48 -9.23
N GLU A 77 1.34 -17.28 -10.27
CA GLU A 77 0.76 -17.07 -11.60
C GLU A 77 -0.76 -17.24 -11.59
N GLU A 78 -1.26 -18.29 -10.93
CA GLU A 78 -2.70 -18.55 -10.74
C GLU A 78 -3.34 -17.43 -9.92
N VAL A 79 -2.72 -17.10 -8.79
CA VAL A 79 -3.01 -15.91 -7.99
C VAL A 79 -2.35 -14.69 -8.63
N VAL A 80 -2.37 -14.51 -9.93
CA VAL A 80 -2.31 -13.18 -10.59
C VAL A 80 -3.35 -13.17 -11.72
N ALA A 81 -3.59 -14.33 -12.30
CA ALA A 81 -4.70 -14.57 -13.21
C ALA A 81 -6.09 -14.34 -12.59
N LEU A 82 -6.24 -14.44 -11.26
CA LEU A 82 -7.47 -14.03 -10.56
C LEU A 82 -7.63 -12.50 -10.56
N ARG A 83 -8.12 -11.93 -11.67
CA ARG A 83 -8.38 -10.49 -11.85
C ARG A 83 -9.73 -10.06 -11.25
N PRO A 84 -9.87 -8.80 -10.81
CA PRO A 84 -11.15 -8.28 -10.33
C PRO A 84 -12.21 -8.33 -11.44
N PRO A 85 -13.50 -8.48 -11.08
CA PRO A 85 -14.59 -8.38 -12.05
C PRO A 85 -14.64 -6.98 -12.66
N ASP A 86 -15.08 -6.89 -13.91
CA ASP A 86 -15.32 -5.60 -14.57
C ASP A 86 -16.25 -4.73 -13.72
N GLY A 87 -15.95 -3.44 -13.67
CA GLY A 87 -16.80 -2.45 -13.01
C GLY A 87 -18.18 -2.34 -13.69
N PRO A 88 -19.15 -1.71 -13.02
CA PRO A 88 -20.45 -1.45 -13.64
C PRO A 88 -20.29 -0.55 -14.87
N VAL A 89 -21.12 -0.77 -15.90
CA VAL A 89 -21.12 0.04 -17.13
C VAL A 89 -21.48 1.49 -16.85
N GLU A 90 -22.37 1.72 -15.88
CA GLU A 90 -22.77 3.04 -15.43
C GLU A 90 -22.09 3.36 -14.09
N PRO A 91 -21.28 4.43 -13.99
CA PRO A 91 -20.54 4.79 -12.78
C PRO A 91 -21.40 5.49 -11.72
N THR A 92 -22.67 5.09 -11.59
CA THR A 92 -23.56 5.64 -10.55
C THR A 92 -23.15 5.11 -9.18
N GLY A 93 -23.38 5.90 -8.13
CA GLY A 93 -23.06 5.49 -6.77
C GLY A 93 -23.81 4.21 -6.33
N GLU A 94 -25.02 3.97 -6.82
CA GLU A 94 -25.79 2.75 -6.56
C GLU A 94 -25.17 1.53 -7.25
N ALA A 95 -24.84 1.65 -8.55
CA ALA A 95 -24.25 0.55 -9.31
C ALA A 95 -22.86 0.17 -8.79
N ILE A 96 -22.03 1.17 -8.46
CA ILE A 96 -20.69 0.92 -7.88
C ILE A 96 -20.82 0.30 -6.48
N ARG A 97 -21.78 0.74 -5.65
CA ARG A 97 -22.02 0.11 -4.35
C ARG A 97 -22.42 -1.36 -4.50
N ALA A 98 -23.38 -1.65 -5.37
CA ALA A 98 -23.85 -3.03 -5.60
C ALA A 98 -22.71 -3.93 -6.15
N TRP A 99 -21.89 -3.40 -7.05
CA TRP A 99 -20.69 -4.09 -7.55
C TRP A 99 -19.67 -4.34 -6.43
N ALA A 100 -19.39 -3.31 -5.61
CA ALA A 100 -18.44 -3.38 -4.52
C ALA A 100 -18.89 -4.42 -3.48
N GLU A 101 -20.13 -4.33 -3.01
CA GLU A 101 -20.68 -5.20 -1.96
C GLU A 101 -20.93 -6.65 -2.39
N GLY A 102 -21.00 -6.91 -3.71
CA GLY A 102 -21.19 -8.25 -4.26
C GLY A 102 -19.92 -8.79 -4.92
N PRO A 103 -19.87 -8.80 -6.27
CA PRO A 103 -18.84 -9.53 -7.02
C PRO A 103 -17.41 -9.09 -6.70
N PHE A 104 -17.18 -7.81 -6.38
CA PHE A 104 -15.84 -7.34 -6.03
C PHE A 104 -15.38 -7.88 -4.67
N MET A 105 -16.23 -7.84 -3.64
CA MET A 105 -15.88 -8.40 -2.32
C MET A 105 -15.72 -9.93 -2.34
N ASP A 106 -16.47 -10.63 -3.19
CA ASP A 106 -16.26 -12.05 -3.46
C ASP A 106 -14.87 -12.29 -4.04
N TRP A 107 -14.47 -11.49 -5.03
CA TRP A 107 -13.11 -11.53 -5.59
C TRP A 107 -12.05 -11.21 -4.55
N VAL A 108 -12.18 -10.12 -3.77
CA VAL A 108 -11.23 -9.73 -2.70
C VAL A 108 -11.02 -10.91 -1.74
N THR A 109 -12.09 -11.60 -1.36
CA THR A 109 -12.04 -12.73 -0.43
C THR A 109 -11.32 -13.93 -1.04
N ALA A 110 -11.68 -14.31 -2.27
CA ALA A 110 -11.05 -15.41 -2.98
C ALA A 110 -9.56 -15.14 -3.23
N ARG A 111 -9.25 -13.96 -3.77
CA ARG A 111 -7.91 -13.47 -4.09
C ARG A 111 -6.99 -13.47 -2.87
N ARG A 112 -7.47 -12.91 -1.76
CA ARG A 112 -6.71 -12.87 -0.50
C ARG A 112 -6.47 -14.28 0.05
N THR A 113 -7.48 -15.15 0.02
CA THR A 113 -7.36 -16.53 0.50
C THR A 113 -6.28 -17.27 -0.27
N ALA A 114 -6.35 -17.24 -1.61
CA ALA A 114 -5.37 -17.89 -2.46
C ALA A 114 -3.96 -17.31 -2.26
N THR A 115 -3.83 -15.98 -2.11
CA THR A 115 -2.53 -15.34 -1.80
C THR A 115 -1.94 -15.87 -0.50
N LEU A 116 -2.75 -16.01 0.56
CA LEU A 116 -2.29 -16.53 1.86
C LEU A 116 -1.89 -18.01 1.82
N GLU A 117 -2.53 -18.81 0.97
CA GLU A 117 -2.18 -20.22 0.74
C GLU A 117 -0.83 -20.33 0.04
N VAL A 118 -0.62 -19.57 -1.03
CA VAL A 118 0.69 -19.50 -1.72
C VAL A 118 1.79 -18.98 -0.80
N GLY A 119 1.48 -17.99 0.04
CA GLY A 119 2.40 -17.51 1.07
C GLY A 119 2.79 -18.57 2.11
N GLN A 120 1.95 -19.58 2.37
CA GLN A 120 2.33 -20.72 3.22
C GLN A 120 3.33 -21.64 2.53
N VAL A 121 3.14 -21.91 1.23
CA VAL A 121 4.09 -22.69 0.42
C VAL A 121 5.43 -21.97 0.33
N ALA A 122 5.42 -20.66 0.07
CA ALA A 122 6.63 -19.84 -0.03
C ALA A 122 7.48 -19.87 1.26
N ARG A 123 6.83 -19.96 2.44
CA ARG A 123 7.56 -20.11 3.72
C ARG A 123 8.30 -21.44 3.82
N GLY A 124 7.85 -22.47 3.13
CA GLY A 124 8.49 -23.79 3.05
C GLY A 124 9.74 -23.83 2.16
N ILE A 125 10.02 -22.78 1.39
CA ILE A 125 11.26 -22.70 0.58
C ILE A 125 12.48 -22.72 1.53
N PRO A 126 13.44 -23.64 1.33
CA PRO A 126 14.65 -23.73 2.14
C PRO A 126 15.46 -22.43 2.17
N GLU A 127 16.24 -22.22 3.23
CA GLU A 127 17.11 -21.04 3.35
C GLU A 127 18.32 -21.08 2.40
N GLU A 128 18.69 -22.27 1.92
CA GLU A 128 19.73 -22.50 0.92
C GLU A 128 19.18 -23.34 -0.24
N PRO A 129 19.53 -23.03 -1.50
CA PRO A 129 20.45 -21.96 -1.88
C PRO A 129 19.81 -20.56 -1.76
N VAL A 130 20.61 -19.56 -1.36
CA VAL A 130 20.17 -18.18 -1.07
C VAL A 130 19.23 -17.59 -2.14
N TYR A 131 19.49 -17.87 -3.43
CA TYR A 131 18.69 -17.32 -4.51
C TYR A 131 17.24 -17.81 -4.46
N GLU A 132 16.96 -19.07 -4.13
CA GLU A 132 15.58 -19.59 -4.13
C GLU A 132 14.73 -18.91 -3.07
N ARG A 133 15.30 -18.72 -1.87
CA ARG A 133 14.62 -18.00 -0.80
C ARG A 133 14.33 -16.56 -1.19
N ALA A 134 15.28 -15.90 -1.87
CA ALA A 134 15.11 -14.55 -2.37
C ALA A 134 14.01 -14.45 -3.44
N LEU A 135 13.99 -15.39 -4.39
CA LEU A 135 12.97 -15.46 -5.43
C LEU A 135 11.58 -15.69 -4.83
N GLY A 136 11.45 -16.63 -3.89
CA GLY A 136 10.20 -16.89 -3.18
C GLY A 136 9.64 -15.65 -2.49
N ALA A 137 10.49 -14.89 -1.80
CA ALA A 137 10.11 -13.62 -1.21
C ALA A 137 9.67 -12.61 -2.28
N ALA A 138 10.46 -12.41 -3.34
CA ALA A 138 10.13 -11.46 -4.40
C ALA A 138 8.82 -11.77 -5.13
N LEU A 139 8.55 -13.04 -5.41
CA LEU A 139 7.29 -13.50 -6.03
C LEU A 139 6.09 -13.26 -5.11
N PHE A 140 6.23 -13.55 -3.82
CA PHE A 140 5.16 -13.27 -2.86
C PHE A 140 4.92 -11.77 -2.69
N GLY A 141 6.00 -10.98 -2.64
CA GLY A 141 5.91 -9.51 -2.64
C GLY A 141 5.19 -8.97 -3.88
N TYR A 142 5.43 -9.57 -5.04
CA TYR A 142 4.73 -9.25 -6.29
C TYR A 142 3.23 -9.54 -6.23
N ALA A 143 2.79 -10.69 -5.71
CA ALA A 143 1.35 -10.96 -5.58
C ALA A 143 0.65 -9.99 -4.62
N LEU A 144 1.32 -9.59 -3.53
CA LEU A 144 0.79 -8.59 -2.60
C LEU A 144 0.71 -7.20 -3.23
N GLU A 145 1.73 -6.81 -4.01
CA GLU A 145 1.71 -5.56 -4.77
C GLU A 145 0.56 -5.56 -5.79
N ASP A 146 0.47 -6.61 -6.61
CA ASP A 146 -0.57 -6.76 -7.63
C ASP A 146 -1.98 -6.72 -7.04
N PHE A 147 -2.19 -7.42 -5.91
CA PHE A 147 -3.47 -7.36 -5.19
C PHE A 147 -3.83 -5.95 -4.73
N ALA A 148 -2.87 -5.21 -4.16
CA ALA A 148 -3.09 -3.85 -3.72
C ALA A 148 -3.31 -2.89 -4.90
N ALA A 149 -2.63 -3.11 -6.03
CA ALA A 149 -2.82 -2.34 -7.25
C ALA A 149 -4.20 -2.57 -7.86
N ASP A 150 -4.70 -3.81 -7.86
CA ASP A 150 -6.03 -4.15 -8.37
C ASP A 150 -7.13 -3.50 -7.54
N ILE A 151 -7.03 -3.53 -6.21
CA ILE A 151 -8.00 -2.84 -5.35
C ILE A 151 -7.95 -1.34 -5.59
N ARG A 152 -6.75 -0.75 -5.73
CA ARG A 152 -6.59 0.68 -6.01
C ARG A 152 -7.17 1.12 -7.36
N SER A 153 -7.25 0.19 -8.32
CA SER A 153 -7.78 0.43 -9.66
C SER A 153 -9.31 0.27 -9.74
N SER A 154 -9.99 0.08 -8.61
CA SER A 154 -11.44 -0.07 -8.56
C SER A 154 -12.16 1.19 -9.07
N PRO A 155 -13.32 1.05 -9.75
CA PRO A 155 -14.13 2.17 -10.19
C PRO A 155 -14.55 3.06 -9.01
N VAL A 156 -14.45 4.37 -9.21
CA VAL A 156 -14.82 5.40 -8.23
C VAL A 156 -16.07 6.12 -8.75
N PRO A 157 -17.10 6.36 -7.91
CA PRO A 157 -18.30 7.08 -8.34
C PRO A 157 -18.02 8.49 -8.85
N ASP A 158 -18.78 8.92 -9.86
CA ASP A 158 -18.64 10.26 -10.45
C ASP A 158 -18.78 11.38 -9.42
N SER A 159 -19.62 11.17 -8.39
CA SER A 159 -19.80 12.12 -7.29
C SER A 159 -18.56 12.30 -6.43
N ILE A 160 -17.65 11.32 -6.40
CA ILE A 160 -16.36 11.40 -5.71
C ILE A 160 -15.29 11.91 -6.65
N THR A 161 -15.22 11.43 -7.89
CA THR A 161 -14.18 11.85 -8.86
C THR A 161 -14.33 13.30 -9.30
N SER A 162 -15.55 13.85 -9.29
CA SER A 162 -15.81 15.26 -9.66
C SER A 162 -15.48 16.26 -8.54
N ASP A 163 -15.26 15.79 -7.31
CA ASP A 163 -14.92 16.62 -6.15
C ASP A 163 -13.49 16.30 -5.70
N PRO A 164 -12.52 17.21 -5.93
CA PRO A 164 -11.11 16.95 -5.59
C PRO A 164 -10.86 16.66 -4.10
N GLU A 165 -11.64 17.27 -3.20
CA GLU A 165 -11.49 17.06 -1.75
C GLU A 165 -11.98 15.66 -1.38
N LEU A 166 -13.15 15.26 -1.88
CA LEU A 166 -13.68 13.91 -1.66
C LEU A 166 -12.79 12.84 -2.29
N LEU A 167 -12.26 13.09 -3.50
CA LEU A 167 -11.32 12.18 -4.15
C LEU A 167 -10.05 12.01 -3.31
N GLN A 168 -9.52 13.10 -2.75
CA GLN A 168 -8.34 13.04 -1.89
C GLN A 168 -8.60 12.22 -0.62
N ILE A 169 -9.73 12.43 0.05
CA ILE A 169 -10.13 11.65 1.24
C ILE A 169 -10.29 10.18 0.88
N TYR A 170 -10.93 9.89 -0.26
CA TYR A 170 -11.11 8.52 -0.75
C TYR A 170 -9.77 7.82 -1.01
N VAL A 171 -8.85 8.46 -1.74
CA VAL A 171 -7.53 7.89 -2.04
C VAL A 171 -6.71 7.70 -0.76
N ALA A 172 -6.78 8.63 0.19
CA ALA A 172 -6.09 8.50 1.48
C ALA A 172 -6.64 7.31 2.29
N ALA A 173 -7.97 7.17 2.38
CA ALA A 173 -8.60 6.05 3.07
C ALA A 173 -8.27 4.70 2.42
N LEU A 174 -8.27 4.64 1.08
CA LEU A 174 -7.91 3.44 0.33
C LEU A 174 -6.43 3.09 0.51
N THR A 175 -5.55 4.09 0.48
CA THR A 175 -4.10 3.90 0.71
C THR A 175 -3.84 3.35 2.11
N GLU A 176 -4.51 3.89 3.13
CA GLU A 176 -4.36 3.42 4.51
C GLU A 176 -4.86 1.98 4.68
N MET A 177 -5.99 1.64 4.05
CA MET A 177 -6.52 0.27 4.05
C MET A 177 -5.55 -0.73 3.40
N LEU A 178 -4.86 -0.31 2.34
CA LEU A 178 -3.92 -1.14 1.58
C LEU A 178 -2.51 -1.18 2.19
N ARG A 179 -2.20 -0.29 3.14
CA ARG A 179 -0.89 -0.17 3.78
C ARG A 179 -0.32 -1.50 4.29
N PRO A 180 -1.09 -2.41 4.95
CA PRO A 180 -0.54 -3.67 5.42
C PRO A 180 0.04 -4.55 4.30
N PHE A 181 -0.64 -4.61 3.16
CA PHE A 181 -0.19 -5.39 1.99
C PHE A 181 1.04 -4.75 1.36
N ALA A 182 1.05 -3.41 1.24
CA ALA A 182 2.19 -2.67 0.71
C ALA A 182 3.45 -2.80 1.60
N LEU A 183 3.29 -2.75 2.93
CA LEU A 183 4.39 -2.99 3.87
C LEU A 183 4.95 -4.40 3.74
N GLU A 184 4.08 -5.41 3.64
CA GLU A 184 4.51 -6.80 3.49
C GLU A 184 5.19 -7.03 2.13
N ALA A 185 4.68 -6.42 1.05
CA ALA A 185 5.32 -6.45 -0.26
C ALA A 185 6.73 -5.82 -0.22
N ALA A 186 6.85 -4.60 0.32
CA ALA A 186 8.13 -3.90 0.44
C ALA A 186 9.14 -4.68 1.31
N SER A 187 8.68 -5.31 2.39
CA SER A 187 9.51 -6.17 3.25
C SER A 187 10.06 -7.38 2.49
N ASN A 188 9.23 -8.03 1.68
CA ASN A 188 9.63 -9.17 0.86
C ASN A 188 10.65 -8.77 -0.23
N TYR A 189 10.46 -7.61 -0.88
CA TYR A 189 11.44 -7.08 -1.82
C TYR A 189 12.77 -6.73 -1.14
N ALA A 190 12.73 -6.14 0.05
CA ALA A 190 13.93 -5.88 0.86
C ALA A 190 14.64 -7.19 1.24
N HIS A 191 13.90 -8.24 1.61
CA HIS A 191 14.48 -9.56 1.90
C HIS A 191 15.17 -10.14 0.66
N CYS A 192 14.52 -10.11 -0.50
CA CYS A 192 15.12 -10.52 -1.77
C CYS A 192 16.44 -9.78 -2.04
N GLN A 193 16.44 -8.44 -1.95
CA GLN A 193 17.63 -7.62 -2.17
C GLN A 193 18.76 -8.01 -1.21
N GLN A 194 18.47 -8.10 0.09
CA GLN A 194 19.45 -8.42 1.14
C GLN A 194 20.05 -9.81 0.98
N ARG A 195 19.29 -10.77 0.44
CA ARG A 195 19.79 -12.11 0.14
C ARG A 195 20.67 -12.10 -1.10
N LEU A 196 20.19 -11.55 -2.22
CA LEU A 196 20.92 -11.59 -3.49
C LEU A 196 22.20 -10.74 -3.51
N VAL A 197 22.32 -9.69 -2.67
CA VAL A 197 23.56 -8.91 -2.59
C VAL A 197 24.76 -9.76 -2.16
N THR A 198 24.52 -10.85 -1.40
CA THR A 198 25.59 -11.76 -0.92
C THR A 198 26.23 -12.60 -2.02
N LEU A 199 25.57 -12.73 -3.18
CA LEU A 199 26.07 -13.51 -4.32
C LEU A 199 27.10 -12.75 -5.17
N GLY A 200 27.32 -11.46 -4.89
CA GLY A 200 28.25 -10.61 -5.64
C GLY A 200 27.68 -10.07 -6.96
N ASP A 201 28.40 -9.11 -7.55
CA ASP A 201 27.96 -8.38 -8.74
C ASP A 201 28.14 -9.14 -10.06
N GLU A 202 28.89 -10.25 -10.05
CA GLU A 202 29.06 -11.13 -11.21
C GLU A 202 28.01 -12.27 -11.25
N SER A 203 27.09 -12.30 -10.28
CA SER A 203 26.04 -13.31 -10.20
C SER A 203 25.02 -13.18 -11.35
N GLU A 204 24.59 -14.31 -11.90
CA GLU A 204 23.49 -14.38 -12.86
C GLU A 204 22.15 -13.87 -12.30
N TRP A 205 22.03 -13.75 -10.98
CA TRP A 205 20.84 -13.27 -10.26
C TRP A 205 20.79 -11.73 -10.10
N VAL A 206 21.74 -10.99 -10.67
CA VAL A 206 21.74 -9.52 -10.66
C VAL A 206 20.44 -8.89 -11.19
N PRO A 207 19.81 -9.37 -12.27
CA PRO A 207 18.53 -8.83 -12.73
C PRO A 207 17.41 -8.91 -11.67
N TRP A 208 17.36 -10.01 -10.91
CA TRP A 208 16.41 -10.17 -9.80
C TRP A 208 16.70 -9.21 -8.65
N ARG A 209 17.98 -8.99 -8.32
CA ARG A 209 18.36 -8.01 -7.31
C ARG A 209 17.92 -6.60 -7.71
N ALA A 210 18.13 -6.21 -8.98
CA ALA A 210 17.69 -4.92 -9.50
C ALA A 210 16.16 -4.79 -9.47
N TYR A 211 15.44 -5.82 -9.91
CA TYR A 211 13.99 -5.89 -9.82
C TYR A 211 13.48 -5.65 -8.39
N CYS A 212 14.03 -6.36 -7.40
CA CYS A 212 13.62 -6.20 -6.00
C CYS A 212 13.88 -4.78 -5.45
N VAL A 213 14.99 -4.14 -5.84
CA VAL A 213 15.26 -2.74 -5.48
C VAL A 213 14.22 -1.79 -6.09
N ASP A 214 13.99 -1.92 -7.40
CA ASP A 214 13.10 -1.01 -8.12
C ASP A 214 11.65 -1.16 -7.65
N ARG A 215 11.15 -2.40 -7.52
CA ARG A 215 9.79 -2.66 -7.01
C ARG A 215 9.64 -2.19 -5.56
N GLY A 216 10.59 -2.53 -4.69
CA GLY A 216 10.55 -2.12 -3.29
C GLY A 216 10.46 -0.59 -3.13
N ARG A 217 11.25 0.16 -3.91
CA ARG A 217 11.19 1.62 -3.95
C ARG A 217 9.83 2.12 -4.43
N GLU A 218 9.31 1.57 -5.51
CA GLU A 218 8.03 2.00 -6.09
C GLU A 218 6.86 1.76 -5.13
N VAL A 219 6.82 0.61 -4.45
CA VAL A 219 5.80 0.33 -3.43
C VAL A 219 5.88 1.34 -2.27
N ILE A 220 7.08 1.65 -1.79
CA ILE A 220 7.29 2.64 -0.72
C ILE A 220 6.78 4.02 -1.14
N GLU A 221 7.02 4.43 -2.38
CA GLU A 221 6.60 5.71 -2.95
C GLU A 221 5.08 5.79 -3.13
N VAL A 222 4.49 4.81 -3.84
CA VAL A 222 3.05 4.79 -4.18
C VAL A 222 2.15 4.74 -2.94
N TYR A 223 2.58 4.02 -1.89
CA TYR A 223 1.83 3.85 -0.66
C TYR A 223 2.32 4.74 0.50
N GLN A 224 3.27 5.65 0.24
CA GLN A 224 3.78 6.60 1.23
C GLN A 224 4.16 5.91 2.55
N LEU A 225 4.99 4.86 2.44
CA LEU A 225 5.37 4.03 3.58
C LEU A 225 6.47 4.67 4.45
N GLN A 226 7.05 5.78 4.01
CA GLN A 226 8.03 6.53 4.79
C GLN A 226 7.34 7.21 5.98
N PRO A 227 7.98 7.24 7.16
CA PRO A 227 7.47 8.03 8.27
C PRO A 227 7.37 9.48 7.83
N ALA A 228 6.21 10.11 8.07
CA ALA A 228 6.04 11.53 7.80
C ALA A 228 7.17 12.28 8.50
N THR A 229 8.01 12.98 7.73
CA THR A 229 8.99 13.89 8.32
C THR A 229 8.16 14.94 9.05
N PRO A 230 8.24 15.04 10.39
CA PRO A 230 7.51 16.09 11.08
C PRO A 230 7.95 17.42 10.46
N PRO A 231 7.01 18.34 10.17
CA PRO A 231 7.39 19.66 9.68
C PRO A 231 8.43 20.21 10.67
N ALA A 232 9.56 20.67 10.14
CA ALA A 232 10.60 21.27 10.96
C ALA A 232 9.95 22.41 11.75
N GLY A 233 9.62 22.13 13.01
CA GLY A 233 8.96 23.08 13.89
C GLY A 233 9.86 24.29 14.01
N GLU A 234 9.32 25.44 13.63
CA GLU A 234 9.86 26.73 14.00
C GLU A 234 10.03 26.79 15.52
N GLY A 235 11.27 26.69 15.96
CA GLY A 235 11.79 27.37 17.14
C GLY A 235 11.39 26.86 18.53
N THR A 236 12.32 27.13 19.46
CA THR A 236 12.27 27.02 20.93
C THR A 236 12.54 25.62 21.50
N ALA A 237 13.52 25.38 22.36
CA ALA A 237 14.39 26.28 23.11
C ALA A 237 15.78 25.66 23.34
N ASP A 238 16.76 26.54 23.26
CA ASP A 238 18.15 26.39 23.69
C ASP A 238 18.22 25.95 25.17
N PRO A 239 18.85 24.80 25.53
CA PRO A 239 19.08 24.42 26.91
C PRO A 239 20.38 25.07 27.41
N THR A 240 20.46 26.40 27.35
CA THR A 240 21.55 27.17 27.94
C THR A 240 21.01 28.10 29.02
N ASP A 241 20.32 27.53 30.02
CA ASP A 241 20.13 28.22 31.30
C ASP A 241 20.02 27.20 32.45
N ALA A 242 21.16 26.61 32.79
CA ALA A 242 21.36 25.93 34.07
C ALA A 242 22.66 26.46 34.69
N ALA A 243 22.52 27.48 35.51
CA ALA A 243 23.61 28.02 36.33
C ALA A 243 24.06 26.99 37.39
N PRO A 244 25.34 27.04 37.81
CA PRO A 244 25.95 26.02 38.66
C PRO A 244 25.85 26.34 40.15
N GLY A 245 25.49 25.33 40.94
CA GLY A 245 25.67 25.29 42.40
C GLY A 245 25.29 23.88 42.87
N GLU A 246 25.95 23.21 43.80
CA GLU A 246 27.16 23.41 44.62
C GLU A 246 27.45 21.98 45.15
N PRO A 247 28.71 21.57 45.43
CA PRO A 247 29.03 20.16 45.69
C PRO A 247 28.71 19.75 47.13
N THR A 248 28.03 18.63 47.31
CA THR A 248 28.01 17.89 48.58
C THR A 248 28.89 16.66 48.48
N ASP A 249 30.06 16.79 49.12
CA ASP A 249 30.93 15.70 49.53
C ASP A 249 30.32 14.85 50.65
N ALA A 250 30.96 13.69 50.82
CA ALA A 250 30.87 12.68 51.89
C ALA A 250 29.83 11.56 51.67
N ALA A 251 30.10 10.27 51.85
CA ALA A 251 31.28 9.41 52.08
C ALA A 251 30.71 8.14 52.72
N SER A 252 31.32 6.98 52.46
CA SER A 252 31.24 5.74 53.29
C SER A 252 29.87 5.04 53.39
N ALA A 253 29.73 3.72 53.32
CA ALA A 253 30.69 2.62 53.33
C ALA A 253 29.99 1.35 52.83
N ALA A 254 30.72 0.51 52.09
CA ALA A 254 30.54 -0.95 52.08
C ALA A 254 31.03 -1.52 53.44
N PRO A 255 30.76 -2.77 53.89
CA PRO A 255 30.74 -3.99 53.06
C PRO A 255 29.77 -5.11 53.53
N GLY A 256 29.77 -6.23 52.81
CA GLY A 256 29.26 -7.51 53.33
C GLY A 256 29.00 -8.56 52.25
N GLU A 257 30.02 -9.35 51.94
CA GLU A 257 29.92 -10.66 51.26
C GLU A 257 29.08 -11.66 52.08
N VAL A 258 28.26 -12.48 51.42
CA VAL A 258 28.35 -13.96 51.33
C VAL A 258 27.66 -14.40 50.03
#